data_AF-A0A849Z4T7-F1
#
_entry.id   AF-A0A849Z4T7-F1
#
_cell.length_a   1.000
_cell.length_b   1.000
_cell.length_c   1.000
_cell.angle_alpha   90.00
_cell.angle_beta   90.00
_cell.angle_gamma   90.00
#
_symmetry.space_group_name_H-M   'P 1'
#
loop_
_entity.id
_entity.type
_entity.pdbx_description
1 polymer ?
#
loop_
_entity_poly.entity_id
_entity_poly.type
_entity_poly.pdbx_seq_one_letter_code
_entity_poly.pdbx_strand_id
1 'polypeptide(L)'
;VGSMRSAEARARDLSEKGDSFVIPVGGSSALANIGFVAAGFELAEQIAAGDLEEPDHVYVPLGTNGSAAGLALGLAAAGLERVKVIAVRASSPSTSSADNVARSISDTSALLRANEPTFPEVRARISIDGAELGRGYALSTPRADRARSVAGAGGLALETTYTAKAFASLVRDAREGHVKRALFWMTHDPRPGPSVAAKDASVPRDLAGWLG
;
A
#
# COMPACT_ATOMS: atom_id res chain seq x y z
N VAL A 1 -18.86 3.54 7.31
CA VAL A 1 -18.40 3.70 5.91
C VAL A 1 -19.52 3.18 5.02
N GLY A 2 -20.14 4.03 4.21
CA GLY A 2 -21.15 3.59 3.25
C GLY A 2 -20.56 2.54 2.30
N SER A 3 -21.39 1.61 1.83
CA SER A 3 -20.95 0.62 0.83
C SER A 3 -20.49 1.32 -0.46
N MET A 4 -19.68 0.66 -1.30
CA MET A 4 -19.33 1.18 -2.63
C MET A 4 -20.57 1.59 -3.44
N ARG A 5 -21.69 0.85 -3.30
CA ARG A 5 -22.97 1.20 -3.93
C ARG A 5 -23.51 2.55 -3.46
N SER A 6 -23.32 2.88 -2.19
CA SER A 6 -23.73 4.18 -1.62
C SER A 6 -22.86 5.31 -2.17
N ALA A 7 -21.56 5.08 -2.33
CA ALA A 7 -20.65 6.05 -2.95
C ALA A 7 -20.99 6.29 -4.43
N GLU A 8 -21.30 5.23 -5.18
CA GLU A 8 -21.73 5.31 -6.58
C GLU A 8 -23.08 6.01 -6.75
N ALA A 9 -24.06 5.72 -5.88
CA ALA A 9 -25.33 6.43 -5.87
C ALA A 9 -25.12 7.92 -5.64
N ARG A 10 -24.27 8.27 -4.67
CA ARG A 10 -23.95 9.66 -4.38
C ARG A 10 -23.25 10.36 -5.55
N ALA A 11 -22.31 9.69 -6.22
CA ALA A 11 -21.65 10.24 -7.40
C ALA A 11 -22.67 10.53 -8.53
N ARG A 12 -23.64 9.64 -8.76
CA ARG A 12 -24.74 9.91 -9.70
C ARG A 12 -25.55 11.14 -9.32
N ASP A 13 -25.92 11.29 -8.04
CA ASP A 13 -26.66 12.48 -7.59
C ASP A 13 -25.85 13.78 -7.74
N LEU A 14 -24.52 13.70 -7.62
CA LEU A 14 -23.62 14.83 -7.80
C LEU A 14 -23.34 15.15 -9.27
N SER A 15 -23.50 14.17 -10.17
CA SER A 15 -23.23 14.34 -11.62
C SER A 15 -24.10 15.42 -12.27
N GLU A 16 -25.29 15.67 -11.71
CA GLU A 16 -26.18 16.76 -12.14
C GLU A 16 -25.59 18.16 -11.89
N LYS A 17 -24.56 18.26 -11.04
CA LYS A 17 -23.91 19.52 -10.62
C LYS A 17 -22.48 19.66 -11.14
N GLY A 18 -21.99 18.69 -11.92
CA GLY A 18 -20.63 18.66 -12.47
C GLY A 18 -20.03 17.25 -12.42
N ASP A 19 -18.82 17.11 -12.96
CA ASP A 19 -18.13 15.82 -12.98
C ASP A 19 -17.86 15.32 -11.55
N SER A 20 -18.12 14.02 -11.33
CA SER A 20 -17.88 13.37 -10.05
C SER A 20 -17.13 12.06 -10.24
N PHE A 21 -16.25 11.76 -9.29
CA PHE A 21 -15.41 10.56 -9.32
C PHE A 21 -15.50 9.82 -7.99
N VAL A 22 -15.69 8.50 -8.07
CA VAL A 22 -15.65 7.64 -6.89
C VAL A 22 -14.21 7.17 -6.68
N ILE A 23 -13.63 7.57 -5.55
CA ILE A 23 -12.36 7.04 -5.08
C ILE A 23 -12.67 5.88 -4.12
N PRO A 24 -12.28 4.63 -4.45
CA PRO A 24 -12.54 3.49 -3.59
C PRO A 24 -11.88 3.62 -2.21
N VAL A 25 -12.30 2.79 -1.25
CA VAL A 25 -11.66 2.71 0.07
C VAL A 25 -10.16 2.46 -0.11
N GLY A 26 -9.35 3.27 0.59
CA GLY A 26 -7.89 3.22 0.48
C GLY A 26 -7.33 3.64 -0.87
N GLY A 27 -8.15 4.28 -1.73
CA GLY A 27 -7.75 4.75 -3.06
C GLY A 27 -7.31 3.64 -4.01
N SER A 28 -7.60 2.38 -3.70
CA SER A 28 -7.07 1.24 -4.45
C SER A 28 -7.91 0.95 -5.69
N SER A 29 -7.29 1.06 -6.86
CA SER A 29 -7.85 0.76 -8.18
C SER A 29 -6.71 0.39 -9.13
N ALA A 30 -7.02 -0.26 -10.25
CA ALA A 30 -6.01 -0.56 -11.28
C ALA A 30 -5.22 0.69 -11.70
N LEU A 31 -5.91 1.84 -11.84
CA LEU A 31 -5.27 3.11 -12.17
C LEU A 31 -4.36 3.62 -11.05
N ALA A 32 -4.84 3.63 -9.80
CA ALA A 32 -4.05 4.13 -8.66
C ALA A 32 -2.81 3.25 -8.38
N ASN A 33 -2.91 1.95 -8.63
CA ASN A 33 -1.82 1.01 -8.44
C ASN A 33 -0.61 1.29 -9.35
N ILE A 34 -0.81 1.98 -10.49
CA ILE A 34 0.28 2.37 -11.39
C ILE A 34 1.34 3.20 -10.65
N GLY A 35 0.96 4.01 -9.67
CA GLY A 35 1.93 4.75 -8.85
C GLY A 35 2.92 3.82 -8.12
N PHE A 36 2.44 2.67 -7.63
CA PHE A 36 3.32 1.67 -7.02
C PHE A 36 4.02 0.76 -8.03
N VAL A 37 3.49 0.62 -9.24
CA VAL A 37 4.23 0.01 -10.36
C VAL A 37 5.45 0.87 -10.69
N ALA A 38 5.26 2.18 -10.85
CA ALA A 38 6.35 3.14 -11.05
C ALA A 38 7.38 3.09 -9.91
N ALA A 39 6.92 3.03 -8.66
CA ALA A 39 7.83 2.87 -7.51
C ALA A 39 8.67 1.56 -7.56
N GLY A 40 8.14 0.50 -8.16
CA GLY A 40 8.90 -0.73 -8.42
C GLY A 40 10.02 -0.52 -9.46
N PHE A 41 9.77 0.28 -10.50
CA PHE A 41 10.80 0.68 -11.46
C PHE A 41 11.85 1.60 -10.81
N GLU A 42 11.42 2.57 -10.00
CA GLU A 42 12.35 3.45 -9.25
C GLU A 42 13.30 2.64 -8.36
N LEU A 43 12.80 1.61 -7.66
CA LEU A 43 13.65 0.72 -6.87
C LEU A 43 14.63 -0.07 -7.76
N ALA A 44 14.19 -0.55 -8.93
CA ALA A 44 15.08 -1.25 -9.85
C ALA A 44 16.18 -0.34 -10.41
N GLU A 45 15.87 0.92 -10.69
CA GLU A 45 16.85 1.94 -11.11
C GLU A 45 17.88 2.20 -10.02
N GLN A 46 17.46 2.35 -8.75
CA GLN A 46 18.37 2.51 -7.61
C GLN A 46 19.31 1.30 -7.45
N ILE A 47 18.80 0.07 -7.64
CA ILE A 47 19.63 -1.14 -7.62
C ILE A 47 20.63 -1.15 -8.78
N ALA A 48 20.19 -0.81 -9.99
CA ALA A 48 21.05 -0.76 -11.16
C ALA A 48 22.13 0.33 -11.05
N ALA A 49 21.83 1.45 -10.38
CA ALA A 49 22.77 2.53 -10.07
C ALA A 49 23.77 2.16 -8.97
N GLY A 50 23.52 1.07 -8.22
CA GLY A 50 24.37 0.63 -7.11
C GLY A 50 24.11 1.37 -5.80
N ASP A 51 22.99 2.09 -5.67
CA ASP A 51 22.60 2.77 -4.42
C ASP A 51 22.28 1.77 -3.30
N LEU A 52 21.85 0.56 -3.67
CA LEU A 52 21.60 -0.56 -2.77
C LEU A 52 21.68 -1.90 -3.51
N GLU A 53 21.88 -2.97 -2.75
CA GLU A 53 21.82 -4.34 -3.28
C GLU A 53 20.38 -4.81 -3.52
N GLU A 54 20.18 -5.73 -4.46
CA GLU A 54 18.89 -6.40 -4.70
C GLU A 54 18.40 -7.13 -3.42
N PRO A 55 17.22 -6.77 -2.86
CA PRO A 55 16.70 -7.42 -1.67
C PRO A 55 16.14 -8.81 -1.99
N ASP A 56 16.20 -9.74 -1.04
CA ASP A 56 15.50 -11.02 -1.19
C ASP A 56 13.99 -10.77 -1.05
N HIS A 57 13.61 -10.02 -0.01
CA HIS A 57 12.22 -9.71 0.31
C HIS A 57 12.00 -8.20 0.50
N VAL A 58 10.83 -7.72 0.08
CA VAL A 58 10.32 -6.36 0.35
C VAL A 58 9.10 -6.46 1.26
N TYR A 59 9.14 -5.85 2.44
CA TYR A 59 8.04 -5.84 3.40
C TYR A 59 7.23 -4.56 3.27
N VAL A 60 5.93 -4.69 3.01
CA VAL A 60 5.01 -3.56 2.81
C VAL A 60 3.69 -3.80 3.56
N PRO A 61 3.11 -2.79 4.23
CA PRO A 61 1.79 -2.96 4.84
C PRO A 61 0.70 -3.25 3.82
N LEU A 62 -0.28 -4.08 4.22
CA LEU A 62 -1.41 -4.48 3.40
C LEU A 62 -2.73 -4.05 4.05
N GLY A 63 -3.36 -3.04 3.44
CA GLY A 63 -4.73 -2.61 3.72
C GLY A 63 -5.69 -3.06 2.61
N THR A 64 -5.90 -2.20 1.61
CA THR A 64 -6.79 -2.43 0.46
C THR A 64 -6.07 -2.92 -0.80
N ASN A 65 -4.90 -3.55 -0.63
CA ASN A 65 -4.10 -4.23 -1.65
C ASN A 65 -3.29 -3.37 -2.62
N GLY A 66 -3.72 -2.15 -2.94
CA GLY A 66 -3.18 -1.40 -4.07
C GLY A 66 -1.66 -1.22 -4.06
N SER A 67 -1.10 -0.79 -2.94
CA SER A 67 0.35 -0.60 -2.78
C SER A 67 1.15 -1.88 -2.99
N ALA A 68 0.76 -2.96 -2.31
CA ALA A 68 1.47 -4.24 -2.40
C ALA A 68 1.33 -4.87 -3.79
N ALA A 69 0.14 -4.79 -4.40
CA ALA A 69 -0.13 -5.30 -5.74
C ALA A 69 0.68 -4.55 -6.81
N GLY A 70 0.63 -3.22 -6.81
CA GLY A 70 1.38 -2.39 -7.75
C GLY A 70 2.89 -2.59 -7.60
N LEU A 71 3.40 -2.61 -6.37
CA LEU A 71 4.83 -2.79 -6.11
C LEU A 71 5.31 -4.16 -6.59
N ALA A 72 4.58 -5.23 -6.29
CA ALA A 72 4.96 -6.58 -6.74
C ALA A 72 4.94 -6.72 -8.26
N LEU A 73 3.98 -6.07 -8.94
CA LEU A 73 3.91 -6.04 -10.40
C LEU A 73 5.06 -5.21 -11.00
N GLY A 74 5.34 -4.03 -10.45
CA GLY A 74 6.42 -3.16 -10.91
C GLY A 74 7.79 -3.79 -10.79
N LEU A 75 8.09 -4.44 -9.66
CA LEU A 75 9.35 -5.17 -9.49
C LEU A 75 9.51 -6.29 -10.51
N ALA A 76 8.47 -7.09 -10.74
CA ALA A 76 8.53 -8.16 -11.74
C ALA A 76 8.71 -7.57 -13.16
N ALA A 77 7.99 -6.51 -13.50
CA ALA A 77 8.09 -5.84 -14.80
C ALA A 77 9.46 -5.18 -15.03
N ALA A 78 10.14 -4.75 -13.97
CA ALA A 78 11.49 -4.22 -14.00
C ALA A 78 12.60 -5.30 -14.02
N GLY A 79 12.24 -6.59 -14.14
CA GLY A 79 13.19 -7.70 -14.20
C GLY A 79 13.62 -8.26 -12.84
N LEU A 80 13.01 -7.82 -11.74
CA LEU A 80 13.30 -8.26 -10.37
C LEU A 80 12.38 -9.40 -9.90
N GLU A 81 12.09 -10.37 -10.77
CA GLU A 81 11.12 -11.45 -10.51
C GLU A 81 11.48 -12.35 -9.31
N ARG A 82 12.75 -12.35 -8.88
CA ARG A 82 13.19 -13.11 -7.71
C ARG A 82 12.77 -12.44 -6.41
N VAL A 83 12.68 -11.10 -6.39
CA VAL A 83 12.33 -10.32 -5.20
C VAL A 83 10.89 -10.63 -4.80
N LYS A 84 10.70 -11.03 -3.55
CA LYS A 84 9.38 -11.40 -3.03
C LYS A 84 8.80 -10.27 -2.19
N VAL A 85 7.60 -9.81 -2.53
CA VAL A 85 6.84 -8.88 -1.69
C VAL A 85 6.14 -9.63 -0.58
N ILE A 86 6.44 -9.28 0.67
CA ILE A 86 5.75 -9.73 1.88
C ILE A 86 4.74 -8.64 2.27
N ALA A 87 3.48 -8.87 1.92
CA ALA A 87 2.38 -7.95 2.17
C ALA A 87 1.81 -8.22 3.57
N VAL A 88 2.09 -7.34 4.54
CA VAL A 88 1.79 -7.58 5.95
C VAL A 88 0.41 -7.03 6.30
N ARG A 89 -0.53 -7.94 6.57
CA ARG A 89 -1.95 -7.61 6.77
C ARG A 89 -2.15 -6.71 7.99
N ALA A 90 -2.70 -5.53 7.73
CA ALA A 90 -3.09 -4.56 8.75
C ALA A 90 -4.62 -4.41 8.87
N SER A 91 -5.38 -4.77 7.83
CA SER A 91 -6.85 -4.67 7.79
C SER A 91 -7.54 -6.04 7.80
N SER A 92 -8.88 -6.04 7.75
CA SER A 92 -9.66 -7.29 7.74
C SER A 92 -9.30 -8.17 6.52
N PRO A 93 -9.38 -9.51 6.66
CA PRO A 93 -9.18 -10.42 5.54
C PRO A 93 -10.13 -10.17 4.35
N SER A 94 -11.32 -9.63 4.61
CA SER A 94 -12.29 -9.28 3.55
C SER A 94 -11.77 -8.20 2.59
N THR A 95 -10.93 -7.28 3.05
CA THR A 95 -10.32 -6.24 2.20
C THR A 95 -8.91 -6.58 1.76
N SER A 96 -8.29 -7.61 2.35
CA SER A 96 -6.87 -7.98 2.18
C SER A 96 -6.66 -9.47 1.88
N SER A 97 -7.54 -10.06 1.06
CA SER A 97 -7.46 -11.47 0.67
C SER A 97 -6.46 -11.69 -0.46
N ALA A 98 -5.98 -12.92 -0.61
CA ALA A 98 -5.12 -13.32 -1.72
C ALA A 98 -5.82 -13.08 -3.07
N ASP A 99 -7.11 -13.38 -3.16
CA ASP A 99 -7.91 -13.17 -4.37
C ASP A 99 -8.02 -11.68 -4.72
N ASN A 100 -8.16 -10.80 -3.73
CA ASN A 100 -8.21 -9.36 -3.99
C ASN A 100 -6.86 -8.83 -4.46
N VAL A 101 -5.74 -9.31 -3.89
CA VAL A 101 -4.40 -8.98 -4.37
C VAL A 101 -4.19 -9.48 -5.81
N ALA A 102 -4.53 -10.74 -6.08
CA ALA A 102 -4.38 -11.34 -7.41
C ALA A 102 -5.22 -10.62 -8.47
N ARG A 103 -6.48 -10.30 -8.15
CA ARG A 103 -7.34 -9.49 -9.02
C ARG A 103 -6.74 -8.11 -9.25
N SER A 104 -6.27 -7.46 -8.18
CA SER A 104 -5.66 -6.12 -8.29
C SER A 104 -4.43 -6.12 -9.20
N ILE A 105 -3.57 -7.15 -9.13
CA ILE A 105 -2.43 -7.34 -10.04
C ILE A 105 -2.90 -7.55 -11.49
N SER A 106 -3.87 -8.45 -11.70
CA SER A 106 -4.43 -8.76 -13.01
C SER A 106 -5.03 -7.52 -13.68
N ASP A 107 -5.88 -6.78 -12.96
CA ASP A 107 -6.55 -5.60 -13.48
C ASP A 107 -5.55 -4.47 -13.80
N THR A 108 -4.53 -4.29 -12.96
CA THR A 108 -3.46 -3.31 -13.19
C THR A 108 -2.63 -3.67 -14.42
N SER A 109 -2.23 -4.95 -14.55
CA SER A 109 -1.48 -5.44 -15.71
C SER A 109 -2.27 -5.32 -17.01
N ALA A 110 -3.55 -5.68 -16.99
CA ALA A 110 -4.44 -5.53 -18.15
C ALA A 110 -4.60 -4.06 -18.56
N LEU A 111 -4.79 -3.16 -17.59
CA LEU A 111 -4.88 -1.72 -17.85
C LEU A 111 -3.58 -1.18 -18.47
N LEU A 112 -2.41 -1.55 -17.93
CA LEU A 112 -1.12 -1.14 -18.45
C LEU A 112 -0.91 -1.64 -19.88
N ARG A 113 -1.15 -2.93 -20.15
CA ARG A 113 -0.97 -3.50 -21.50
C ARG A 113 -1.95 -2.94 -22.53
N ALA A 114 -3.14 -2.53 -22.10
CA ALA A 114 -4.10 -1.86 -22.98
C ALA A 114 -3.64 -0.47 -23.44
N ASN A 115 -2.80 0.21 -22.64
CA ASN A 115 -2.31 1.56 -22.93
C ASN A 115 -0.84 1.59 -23.37
N GLU A 116 -0.05 0.59 -22.99
CA GLU A 116 1.37 0.42 -23.29
C GLU A 116 1.62 -1.05 -23.69
N PRO A 117 1.50 -1.39 -24.98
CA PRO A 117 1.61 -2.77 -25.46
C PRO A 117 2.98 -3.42 -25.21
N THR A 118 4.02 -2.63 -24.92
CA THR A 118 5.35 -3.14 -24.57
C THR A 118 5.46 -3.60 -23.13
N PHE A 119 4.46 -3.34 -22.28
CA PHE A 119 4.47 -3.78 -20.89
C PHE A 119 4.54 -5.31 -20.78
N PRO A 120 5.54 -5.87 -20.08
CA PRO A 120 5.85 -7.28 -20.17
C PRO A 120 4.79 -8.16 -19.49
N GLU A 121 4.68 -9.40 -19.97
CA GLU A 121 3.89 -10.42 -19.26
C GLU A 121 4.74 -11.03 -18.15
N VAL A 122 4.43 -10.68 -16.91
CA VAL A 122 5.24 -11.07 -15.76
C VAL A 122 4.40 -11.67 -14.66
N ARG A 123 5.04 -12.53 -13.86
CA ARG A 123 4.44 -13.11 -12.66
C ARG A 123 4.97 -12.42 -11.41
N ALA A 124 4.16 -11.53 -10.85
CA ALA A 124 4.45 -10.89 -9.57
C ALA A 124 4.61 -11.93 -8.44
N ARG A 125 5.66 -11.76 -7.62
CA ARG A 125 6.00 -12.66 -6.52
C ARG A 125 5.60 -12.02 -5.19
N ILE A 126 4.41 -12.37 -4.69
CA ILE A 126 3.82 -11.77 -3.48
C ILE A 126 3.23 -12.84 -2.56
N SER A 127 3.33 -12.64 -1.24
CA SER A 127 2.60 -13.41 -0.24
C SER A 127 2.06 -12.52 0.87
N ILE A 128 0.96 -12.93 1.48
CA ILE A 128 0.36 -12.20 2.60
C ILE A 128 0.84 -12.79 3.92
N ASP A 129 1.43 -11.95 4.78
CA ASP A 129 1.67 -12.29 6.18
C ASP A 129 0.50 -11.79 7.04
N GLY A 130 -0.22 -12.71 7.66
CA GLY A 130 -1.34 -12.43 8.55
C GLY A 130 -0.99 -12.34 10.03
N ALA A 131 0.24 -12.67 10.43
CA ALA A 131 0.62 -12.88 11.82
C ALA A 131 0.52 -11.61 12.68
N GLU A 132 0.66 -10.43 12.06
CA GLU A 132 0.66 -9.14 12.76
C GLU A 132 -0.71 -8.46 12.80
N LEU A 133 -1.78 -9.07 12.25
CA LEU A 133 -3.12 -8.47 12.31
C LEU A 133 -3.59 -8.30 13.77
N GLY A 134 -3.28 -9.28 14.62
CA GLY A 134 -3.67 -9.30 16.03
C GLY A 134 -5.18 -9.28 16.22
N ARG A 135 -5.67 -8.40 17.10
CA ARG A 135 -7.11 -8.24 17.38
C ARG A 135 -7.89 -7.57 16.25
N GLY A 136 -7.21 -7.04 15.23
CA GLY A 136 -7.85 -6.44 14.07
C GLY A 136 -7.26 -5.09 13.68
N TYR A 137 -7.99 -4.42 12.80
CA TYR A 137 -7.62 -3.11 12.25
C TYR A 137 -7.47 -2.04 13.33
N ALA A 138 -6.52 -1.12 13.16
CA ALA A 138 -6.18 -0.03 14.09
C ALA A 138 -5.75 -0.45 15.52
N LEU A 139 -5.69 -1.75 15.81
CA LEU A 139 -5.22 -2.26 17.09
C LEU A 139 -3.78 -2.75 16.96
N SER A 140 -2.91 -2.25 17.85
CA SER A 140 -1.52 -2.68 17.92
C SER A 140 -1.37 -4.13 18.41
N THR A 141 -0.21 -4.72 18.15
CA THR A 141 0.25 -6.00 18.72
C THR A 141 1.46 -5.76 19.61
N PRO A 142 1.74 -6.62 20.61
CA PRO A 142 2.98 -6.50 21.39
C PRO A 142 4.25 -6.52 20.54
N ARG A 143 4.21 -7.22 19.40
CA ARG A 143 5.31 -7.26 18.42
C ARG A 143 5.43 -5.94 17.66
N ALA A 144 4.32 -5.34 17.22
CA ALA A 144 4.30 -4.01 16.61
C ALA A 144 4.78 -2.91 17.57
N ASP A 145 4.38 -2.95 18.85
CA ASP A 145 4.85 -1.99 19.85
C ASP A 145 6.37 -2.08 20.07
N ARG A 146 6.91 -3.31 20.15
CA ARG A 146 8.36 -3.55 20.21
C ARG A 146 9.06 -3.08 18.94
N ALA A 147 8.51 -3.42 17.77
CA ALA A 147 9.04 -3.05 16.47
C ALA A 147 9.15 -1.53 16.34
N ARG A 148 8.11 -0.79 16.75
CA ARG A 148 8.12 0.68 16.81
C ARG A 148 9.25 1.20 17.72
N SER A 149 9.44 0.62 18.89
CA SER A 149 10.52 1.02 19.80
C SER A 149 11.91 0.77 19.21
N VAL A 150 12.12 -0.38 18.54
CA VAL A 150 13.39 -0.73 17.89
C VAL A 150 13.64 0.19 16.70
N ALA A 151 12.63 0.42 15.86
CA ALA A 151 12.71 1.30 14.71
C ALA A 151 13.02 2.75 15.13
N GLY A 152 12.41 3.23 16.22
CA GLY A 152 12.67 4.55 16.78
C GLY A 152 14.12 4.75 17.22
N ALA A 153 14.77 3.71 17.76
CA ALA A 153 16.19 3.75 18.08
C ALA A 153 17.09 3.89 16.83
N GLY A 154 16.59 3.49 15.65
CA GLY A 154 17.22 3.69 14.34
C GLY A 154 16.73 4.93 13.58
N GLY A 155 15.99 5.84 14.24
CA GLY A 155 15.49 7.08 13.62
C GLY A 155 14.22 6.93 12.77
N LEU A 156 13.56 5.77 12.80
CA LEU A 156 12.33 5.52 12.07
C LEU A 156 11.09 5.72 12.97
N ALA A 157 10.23 6.67 12.60
CA ALA A 157 8.98 6.93 13.28
C ALA A 157 7.84 6.10 12.68
N LEU A 158 7.52 4.96 13.30
CA LEU A 158 6.46 4.06 12.85
C LEU A 158 5.14 4.28 13.58
N GLU A 159 4.02 4.17 12.87
CA GLU A 159 2.69 4.11 13.47
C GLU A 159 2.23 2.66 13.66
N THR A 160 1.32 2.43 14.61
CA THR A 160 0.97 1.08 15.10
C THR A 160 -0.08 0.34 14.28
N THR A 161 -0.73 1.01 13.32
CA THR A 161 -1.77 0.43 12.48
C THR A 161 -1.18 -0.35 11.31
N TYR A 162 -0.14 0.17 10.64
CA TYR A 162 0.39 -0.42 9.39
C TYR A 162 1.91 -0.70 9.47
N THR A 163 2.71 0.35 9.55
CA THR A 163 4.16 0.36 9.41
C THR A 163 4.87 -0.39 10.52
N ALA A 164 4.45 -0.25 11.78
CA ALA A 164 5.01 -1.04 12.87
C ALA A 164 4.70 -2.55 12.75
N LYS A 165 3.53 -2.92 12.20
CA LYS A 165 3.19 -4.32 11.91
C LYS A 165 4.07 -4.89 10.80
N ALA A 166 4.23 -4.14 9.71
CA ALA A 166 5.11 -4.55 8.63
C ALA A 166 6.58 -4.70 9.09
N PHE A 167 7.07 -3.77 9.90
CA PHE A 167 8.41 -3.87 10.48
C PHE A 167 8.53 -5.03 11.48
N ALA A 168 7.48 -5.34 12.24
CA ALA A 168 7.46 -6.48 13.16
C ALA A 168 7.57 -7.84 12.42
N SER A 169 6.98 -7.95 11.23
CA SER A 169 7.12 -9.11 10.35
C SER A 169 8.54 -9.22 9.80
N LEU A 170 9.14 -8.12 9.32
CA LEU A 170 10.53 -8.09 8.89
C LEU A 170 11.48 -8.56 10.01
N VAL A 171 11.34 -7.98 11.20
CA VAL A 171 12.16 -8.35 12.37
C VAL A 171 11.96 -9.82 12.75
N ARG A 172 10.76 -10.39 12.54
CA ARG A 172 10.50 -11.83 12.69
C ARG A 172 11.40 -12.64 11.78
N ASP A 173 11.26 -12.40 10.49
CA ASP A 173 11.87 -13.22 9.44
C ASP A 173 13.39 -13.06 9.45
N ALA A 174 13.90 -11.87 9.75
CA ALA A 174 15.34 -11.64 9.91
C ALA A 174 15.92 -12.44 11.08
N ARG A 175 15.21 -12.50 12.23
CA ARG A 175 15.65 -13.29 13.39
C ARG A 175 15.55 -14.78 13.17
N GLU A 176 14.56 -15.23 12.41
CA GLU A 176 14.33 -16.63 12.07
C GLU A 176 15.22 -17.11 10.91
N GLY A 177 15.99 -16.20 10.28
CA GLY A 177 16.85 -16.52 9.14
C GLY A 177 16.10 -16.78 7.83
N HIS A 178 14.82 -16.38 7.75
CA HIS A 178 13.99 -16.51 6.56
C HIS A 178 14.32 -15.48 5.47
N VAL A 179 15.06 -14.43 5.80
CA VAL A 179 15.50 -13.39 4.88
C VAL A 179 16.93 -12.97 5.22
N LYS A 180 17.77 -12.76 4.20
CA LYS A 180 19.14 -12.25 4.40
C LYS A 180 19.20 -10.76 4.11
N ARG A 181 18.65 -10.33 2.98
CA ARG A 181 18.51 -8.92 2.59
C ARG A 181 17.04 -8.55 2.54
N ALA A 182 16.62 -7.69 3.47
CA ALA A 182 15.25 -7.22 3.56
C ALA A 182 15.19 -5.73 3.24
N LEU A 183 14.22 -5.34 2.42
CA LEU A 183 13.83 -3.94 2.24
C LEU A 183 12.53 -3.69 2.99
N PHE A 184 12.49 -2.64 3.81
CA PHE A 184 11.27 -2.18 4.46
C PHE A 184 10.67 -1.01 3.68
N TRP A 185 9.46 -1.19 3.15
CA TRP A 185 8.76 -0.14 2.42
C TRP A 185 7.99 0.76 3.40
N MET A 186 8.57 1.91 3.74
CA MET A 186 7.96 2.87 4.66
C MET A 186 6.83 3.67 3.98
N THR A 187 5.58 3.32 4.27
CA THR A 187 4.40 3.98 3.67
C THR A 187 3.86 5.17 4.47
N HIS A 188 4.42 5.44 5.65
CA HIS A 188 4.00 6.58 6.49
C HIS A 188 5.01 7.72 6.35
N ASP A 189 4.51 8.92 6.07
CA ASP A 189 5.29 10.14 6.23
C ASP A 189 5.00 10.73 7.63
N PRO A 190 5.97 10.72 8.55
CA PRO A 190 5.78 11.25 9.91
C PRO A 190 5.87 12.78 9.96
N ARG A 191 6.21 13.46 8.85
CA ARG A 191 6.29 14.92 8.81
C ARG A 191 4.90 15.52 9.00
N PRO A 192 4.77 16.63 9.76
CA PRO A 192 3.53 17.36 9.79
C PRO A 192 3.15 17.76 8.37
N GLY A 193 1.87 17.58 8.03
CA GLY A 193 1.35 18.04 6.75
C GLY A 193 1.65 19.54 6.54
N PRO A 194 1.62 20.03 5.30
CA PRO A 194 1.82 21.45 5.05
C PRO A 194 0.92 22.26 5.96
N SER A 195 1.48 23.29 6.62
CA SER A 195 0.70 24.24 7.41
C SER A 195 -0.34 24.87 6.49
N VAL A 196 -1.56 24.34 6.52
CA VAL A 196 -2.70 24.99 5.90
C VAL A 196 -2.97 26.20 6.77
N ALA A 197 -2.41 27.36 6.41
CA ALA A 197 -2.86 28.61 6.97
C ALA A 197 -4.37 28.63 6.76
N ALA A 198 -5.14 28.61 7.85
CA ALA A 198 -6.59 28.64 7.81
C ALA A 198 -7.02 29.96 7.15
N LYS A 199 -7.11 29.97 5.82
CA LYS A 199 -7.93 30.94 5.11
C LYS A 199 -9.36 30.57 5.45
N ASP A 200 -10.04 31.44 6.21
CA ASP A 200 -11.45 31.36 6.62
C ASP A 200 -12.16 30.11 6.08
N ALA A 201 -12.01 29.01 6.81
CA ALA A 201 -12.54 27.72 6.40
C ALA A 201 -14.04 27.69 6.75
N SER A 202 -14.86 28.41 5.98
CA SER A 202 -16.24 27.97 5.83
C SER A 202 -16.16 26.57 5.24
N VAL A 203 -16.64 25.57 5.98
CA VAL A 203 -16.78 24.20 5.47
C VAL A 203 -17.49 24.31 4.12
N PRO A 204 -16.87 23.85 3.01
CA PRO A 204 -17.51 23.85 1.71
C PRO A 204 -18.93 23.28 1.84
N ARG A 205 -19.95 23.91 1.24
CA ARG A 205 -21.36 23.55 1.46
C ARG A 205 -21.67 22.07 1.18
N ASP A 206 -20.88 21.46 0.30
CA ASP A 206 -20.83 20.04 -0.04
C ASP A 206 -20.33 19.13 1.08
N LEU A 207 -19.41 19.60 1.93
CA LEU A 207 -18.93 18.91 3.14
C LEU A 207 -19.88 19.08 4.33
N ALA A 208 -20.64 20.18 4.41
CA ALA A 208 -21.60 20.39 5.50
C ALA A 208 -22.70 19.32 5.54
N GLY A 209 -23.07 18.75 4.39
CA GLY A 209 -24.03 17.64 4.30
C GLY A 209 -23.53 16.28 4.77
N TRP A 210 -22.24 16.15 5.09
CA TRP A 210 -21.64 14.92 5.64
C TRP A 210 -21.60 14.89 7.18
N LEU A 211 -21.73 16.06 7.83
CA LEU A 211 -21.67 16.21 9.29
C LEU A 211 -23.05 16.27 9.95
N GLY A 212 -24.12 16.05 9.17
CA GLY A 212 -25.51 15.92 9.63
C GLY A 212 -26.04 14.52 9.38
#